data_AF-A0A2T3XMR2-F1
#
_entry.id   AF-A0A2T3XMR2-F1
#
_cell.length_a   1.000
_cell.length_b   1.000
_cell.length_c   1.000
_cell.angle_alpha   90.00
_cell.angle_beta   90.00
_cell.angle_gamma   90.00
#
_symmetry.space_group_name_H-M   'P 1'
#
loop_
_entity.id
_entity.type
_entity.pdbx_description
1 polymer ?
#
loop_
_entity_poly.entity_id
_entity_poly.type
_entity_poly.pdbx_seq_one_letter_code
_entity_poly.pdbx_strand_id
1 'polypeptide(L)'
;MQFLHNLSATLKRTAHRGRLPFLPGFNEDLPKFVATIDIDYVQRVTVGLEASHREHAIQVLQRAFNAGSLWNDSSAMPLLTHAFEPVHPDAPLQLASLEEVEELPPPDPSVATMRCISASHSLLRFARLIDALCSESGTPPDREFSSITVDVPVDELAQLRKLLRSLEAC
;
A
#
# COMPACT_ATOMS: atom_id res chain seq x y z
N MET A 1 -26.33 -21.04 25.37
CA MET A 1 -25.19 -21.99 25.43
C MET A 1 -25.14 -22.77 24.12
N GLN A 2 -24.03 -22.60 23.40
CA GLN A 2 -23.46 -23.51 22.39
C GLN A 2 -24.26 -23.80 21.11
N PHE A 3 -24.17 -22.86 20.17
CA PHE A 3 -24.02 -23.16 18.74
C PHE A 3 -22.53 -23.37 18.48
N LEU A 4 -22.12 -24.57 18.09
CA LEU A 4 -20.92 -24.92 17.31
C LEU A 4 -20.79 -26.45 17.33
N HIS A 5 -20.94 -27.11 16.18
CA HIS A 5 -20.09 -28.21 15.69
C HIS A 5 -20.71 -28.85 14.43
N ASN A 6 -19.84 -29.18 13.47
CA ASN A 6 -20.04 -30.07 12.31
C ASN A 6 -20.39 -29.42 10.96
N LEU A 7 -19.43 -28.73 10.37
CA LEU A 7 -19.33 -28.55 8.91
C LEU A 7 -17.95 -28.96 8.36
N SER A 8 -17.31 -29.96 8.97
CA SER A 8 -16.01 -30.49 8.52
C SER A 8 -16.09 -31.99 8.20
N ALA A 9 -16.99 -32.42 7.31
CA ALA A 9 -17.03 -33.83 6.91
C ALA A 9 -17.80 -34.14 5.61
N THR A 10 -17.70 -33.37 4.51
CA THR A 10 -18.31 -33.85 3.24
C THR A 10 -17.68 -33.35 1.95
N LEU A 11 -16.37 -33.11 1.87
CA LEU A 11 -15.72 -32.83 0.58
C LEU A 11 -14.36 -33.54 0.45
N LYS A 12 -14.36 -34.87 0.48
CA LYS A 12 -13.30 -35.70 -0.12
C LYS A 12 -13.93 -36.93 -0.78
N ARG A 13 -13.51 -37.18 -2.02
CA ARG A 13 -13.93 -38.23 -2.99
C ARG A 13 -15.17 -37.79 -3.79
N THR A 14 -15.11 -37.60 -5.11
CA THR A 14 -14.52 -38.48 -6.11
C THR A 14 -13.99 -37.71 -7.33
N ALA A 15 -12.70 -37.78 -7.57
CA ALA A 15 -12.16 -37.72 -8.92
C ALA A 15 -12.33 -39.12 -9.52
N HIS A 16 -13.10 -39.26 -10.60
CA HIS A 16 -12.83 -40.19 -11.71
C HIS A 16 -13.85 -40.01 -12.84
N ARG A 17 -13.32 -39.67 -14.01
CA ARG A 17 -13.73 -40.10 -15.36
C ARG A 17 -15.22 -40.38 -15.57
N GLY A 18 -15.91 -39.39 -16.12
CA GLY A 18 -17.14 -39.57 -16.89
C GLY A 18 -17.32 -38.40 -17.84
N ARG A 19 -16.81 -38.52 -19.07
CA ARG A 19 -17.18 -37.63 -20.18
C ARG A 19 -18.70 -37.72 -20.37
N LEU A 20 -19.42 -36.65 -20.04
CA LEU A 20 -20.79 -36.46 -20.51
C LEU A 20 -20.71 -35.74 -21.87
N PRO A 21 -21.19 -36.34 -22.98
CA PRO A 21 -20.94 -35.84 -24.33
C PRO A 21 -21.85 -34.68 -24.77
N PHE A 22 -22.47 -33.94 -23.83
CA PHE A 22 -23.51 -32.93 -24.14
C PHE A 22 -23.33 -31.57 -23.46
N LEU A 23 -22.14 -31.26 -22.94
CA LEU A 23 -21.82 -29.90 -22.50
C LEU A 23 -20.70 -29.35 -23.38
N PRO A 24 -20.88 -28.19 -24.06
CA PRO A 24 -19.76 -27.49 -24.68
C PRO A 24 -18.73 -27.21 -23.59
N GLY A 25 -17.47 -27.56 -23.86
CA GLY A 25 -16.40 -27.46 -22.89
C GLY A 25 -16.21 -26.01 -22.48
N PHE A 26 -16.43 -25.69 -21.20
CA PHE A 26 -15.97 -24.44 -20.60
C PHE A 26 -14.46 -24.52 -20.41
N ASN A 27 -13.76 -24.38 -21.53
CA ASN A 27 -12.37 -23.94 -21.57
C ASN A 27 -12.25 -22.98 -22.76
N GLU A 28 -13.22 -22.07 -22.88
CA GLU A 28 -13.07 -20.88 -23.71
C GLU A 28 -12.32 -19.86 -22.86
N ASP A 29 -11.14 -19.46 -23.33
CA ASP A 29 -10.42 -18.32 -22.77
C ASP A 29 -11.37 -17.13 -22.77
N LEU A 30 -11.72 -16.62 -21.58
CA LEU A 30 -12.59 -15.47 -21.47
C LEU A 30 -11.91 -14.25 -22.14
N PRO A 31 -12.69 -13.40 -22.82
CA PRO A 31 -12.15 -12.17 -23.40
C PRO A 31 -11.51 -11.31 -22.32
N LYS A 32 -10.37 -10.70 -22.64
CA LYS A 32 -9.66 -9.79 -21.73
C LYS A 32 -10.10 -8.37 -22.04
N PHE A 33 -10.15 -7.52 -21.00
CA PHE A 33 -10.55 -6.13 -21.14
C PHE A 33 -9.57 -5.21 -20.43
N VAL A 34 -9.36 -4.03 -21.02
CA VAL A 34 -8.70 -2.89 -20.37
C VAL A 34 -9.76 -1.84 -20.06
N ALA A 35 -9.84 -1.44 -18.80
CA ALA A 35 -10.76 -0.42 -18.32
C ALA A 35 -9.98 0.80 -17.86
N THR A 36 -10.36 1.98 -18.35
CA THR A 36 -9.86 3.26 -17.86
C THR A 36 -10.93 3.90 -16.97
N ILE A 37 -10.55 4.33 -15.79
CA ILE A 37 -11.43 4.95 -14.80
C ILE A 37 -10.84 6.31 -14.45
N ASP A 38 -11.64 7.36 -14.59
CA ASP A 38 -11.27 8.70 -14.17
C ASP A 38 -11.83 8.98 -12.78
N ILE A 39 -10.99 9.51 -11.89
CA ILE A 39 -11.37 9.85 -10.52
C ILE A 39 -10.85 11.25 -10.21
N ASP A 40 -11.77 12.17 -9.94
CA ASP A 40 -11.43 13.51 -9.49
C ASP A 40 -10.97 13.50 -8.03
N TYR A 41 -9.80 14.05 -7.76
CA TYR A 41 -9.24 14.21 -6.42
C TYR A 41 -9.03 15.67 -6.06
N VAL A 42 -9.24 15.98 -4.78
CA VAL A 42 -8.79 17.23 -4.16
C VAL A 42 -7.65 16.93 -3.19
N GLN A 43 -6.58 17.70 -3.31
CA GLN A 43 -5.49 17.69 -2.33
C GLN A 43 -5.87 18.57 -1.14
N ARG A 44 -6.02 17.97 0.04
CA ARG A 44 -6.26 18.68 1.30
C ARG A 44 -4.96 18.75 2.10
N VAL A 45 -4.52 19.97 2.37
CA VAL A 45 -3.36 20.25 3.23
C VAL A 45 -3.82 21.05 4.42
N THR A 46 -3.52 20.54 5.62
CA THR A 46 -3.74 21.26 6.88
C THR A 46 -2.39 21.54 7.50
N VAL A 47 -2.14 22.80 7.87
CA VAL A 47 -0.86 23.22 8.46
C VAL A 47 -1.10 23.88 9.81
N GLY A 48 -0.15 23.69 10.73
CA GLY A 48 -0.10 24.45 11.96
C GLY A 48 0.50 25.83 11.68
N LEU A 49 0.01 26.86 12.38
CA LEU A 49 0.64 28.17 12.35
C LEU A 49 0.36 28.93 13.64
N GLU A 50 1.33 29.73 14.06
CA GLU A 50 1.19 30.71 15.13
C GLU A 50 1.18 32.10 14.50
N ALA A 51 0.18 32.91 14.86
CA ALA A 51 0.05 34.27 14.39
C ALA A 51 -0.62 35.15 15.44
N SER A 52 -0.28 36.43 15.45
CA SER A 52 -0.86 37.43 16.35
C SER A 52 -2.36 37.63 16.15
N HIS A 53 -2.86 37.46 14.92
CA HIS A 53 -4.28 37.53 14.57
C HIS A 53 -4.55 36.85 13.20
N ARG A 54 -5.83 36.70 12.86
CA ARG A 54 -6.30 35.96 11.67
C ARG A 54 -5.74 36.49 10.35
N GLU A 55 -5.66 37.80 10.18
CA GLU A 55 -5.18 38.41 8.93
C GLU A 55 -3.67 38.19 8.76
N HIS A 56 -2.90 38.24 9.85
CA HIS A 56 -1.48 37.92 9.82
C HIS A 56 -1.26 36.44 9.45
N ALA A 57 -2.07 35.54 10.02
CA ALA A 57 -2.10 34.12 9.65
C ALA A 57 -2.33 33.91 8.14
N ILE A 58 -3.31 34.60 7.54
CA ILE A 58 -3.59 34.53 6.10
C ILE A 58 -2.40 35.04 5.28
N GLN A 59 -1.77 36.15 5.70
CA GLN A 59 -0.61 36.69 4.99
C GLN A 59 0.59 35.74 5.03
N VAL A 60 0.84 35.10 6.18
CA VAL A 60 1.90 34.10 6.33
C VAL A 60 1.65 32.90 5.42
N LEU A 61 0.42 32.37 5.42
CA LEU A 61 0.02 31.27 4.55
C LEU A 61 0.17 31.62 3.06
N GLN A 62 -0.31 32.79 2.64
CA GLN A 62 -0.23 33.22 1.26
C GLN A 62 1.23 33.36 0.78
N ARG A 63 2.10 33.91 1.63
CA ARG A 63 3.54 34.00 1.34
C ARG A 63 4.16 32.62 1.21
N ALA A 64 3.86 31.70 2.13
CA ALA A 64 4.38 30.33 2.09
C ALA A 64 3.90 29.56 0.84
N PHE A 65 2.63 29.73 0.46
CA PHE A 65 2.08 29.15 -0.76
C PHE A 65 2.79 29.68 -2.01
N ASN A 66 2.88 31.01 -2.15
CA ASN A 66 3.53 31.65 -3.30
C ASN A 66 5.03 31.33 -3.39
N ALA A 67 5.69 31.09 -2.24
CA ALA A 67 7.10 30.74 -2.17
C ALA A 67 7.38 29.25 -2.40
N GLY A 68 6.35 28.41 -2.55
CA GLY A 68 6.56 26.95 -2.68
C GLY A 68 6.97 26.28 -1.37
N SER A 69 6.86 26.95 -0.22
CA SER A 69 7.40 26.46 1.06
C SER A 69 6.33 25.85 1.99
N LEU A 70 5.05 25.91 1.62
CA LEU A 70 3.94 25.35 2.42
C LEU A 70 4.11 23.85 2.68
N TRP A 71 4.83 23.13 1.82
CA TRP A 71 5.00 21.68 1.83
C TRP A 71 6.27 21.20 2.55
N ASN A 72 7.05 22.13 3.12
CA ASN A 72 8.39 21.82 3.64
C ASN A 72 8.39 21.17 5.03
N ASP A 73 7.23 20.97 5.66
CA ASP A 73 7.08 20.47 7.03
C ASP A 73 8.09 21.05 8.02
N SER A 74 7.89 22.32 8.38
CA SER A 74 8.84 23.06 9.23
C SER A 74 8.31 23.19 10.66
N SER A 75 9.20 23.39 11.63
CA SER A 75 8.77 23.63 13.02
C SER A 75 7.85 24.84 13.19
N ALA A 76 8.04 25.89 12.37
CA ALA A 76 7.21 27.09 12.39
C ALA A 76 5.86 26.93 11.65
N MET A 77 5.79 25.95 10.74
CA MET A 77 4.60 25.63 9.95
C MET A 77 4.56 24.12 9.69
N PRO A 78 4.20 23.32 10.71
CA PRO A 78 4.20 21.87 10.60
C PRO A 78 3.05 21.42 9.70
N LEU A 79 3.30 20.41 8.87
CA LEU A 79 2.23 19.74 8.13
C LEU A 79 1.44 18.84 9.09
N LEU A 80 0.17 19.18 9.31
CA LEU A 80 -0.72 18.39 10.18
C LEU A 80 -1.45 17.31 9.39
N THR A 81 -1.75 17.58 8.12
CA THR A 81 -2.39 16.61 7.22
C THR A 81 -1.99 16.91 5.79
N HIS A 82 -1.67 15.87 5.03
CA HIS A 82 -1.52 15.90 3.58
C HIS A 82 -2.25 14.69 3.01
N ALA A 83 -3.40 14.93 2.39
CA ALA A 83 -4.29 13.88 1.91
C ALA A 83 -4.81 14.22 0.51
N PHE A 84 -5.04 13.19 -0.29
CA PHE A 84 -5.82 13.26 -1.52
C PHE A 84 -7.16 12.56 -1.27
N GLU A 85 -8.25 13.30 -1.40
CA GLU A 85 -9.61 12.78 -1.19
C GLU A 85 -10.38 12.82 -2.52
N PRO A 86 -11.13 11.76 -2.87
CA PRO A 86 -12.04 11.81 -4.01
C PRO A 86 -13.06 12.93 -3.80
N VAL A 87 -13.35 13.71 -4.85
CA VAL A 87 -14.38 14.76 -4.79
C VAL A 87 -15.76 14.17 -4.52
N HIS A 88 -16.01 12.97 -5.07
CA HIS A 88 -17.28 12.27 -4.97
C HIS A 88 -17.05 10.82 -4.52
N PRO A 89 -16.81 10.56 -3.22
CA PRO A 89 -16.46 9.22 -2.74
C PRO A 89 -17.58 8.19 -2.91
N ASP A 90 -18.84 8.63 -2.90
CA ASP A 90 -20.02 7.77 -3.04
C ASP A 90 -20.61 7.78 -4.46
N ALA A 91 -19.96 8.46 -5.41
CA ALA A 91 -20.45 8.47 -6.79
C ALA A 91 -20.30 7.09 -7.44
N PRO A 92 -21.20 6.74 -8.38
CA PRO A 92 -21.03 5.54 -9.18
C PRO A 92 -19.73 5.59 -9.98
N LEU A 93 -19.14 4.42 -10.22
CA LEU A 93 -17.92 4.27 -11.02
C LEU A 93 -18.08 4.95 -12.38
N GLN A 94 -17.20 5.91 -12.68
CA GLN A 94 -17.16 6.57 -13.99
C GLN A 94 -16.11 5.88 -14.86
N LEU A 95 -16.60 5.10 -15.83
CA LEU A 95 -15.77 4.36 -16.77
C LEU A 95 -15.47 5.27 -17.97
N ALA A 96 -14.20 5.62 -18.16
CA ALA A 96 -13.74 6.44 -19.28
C ALA A 96 -13.63 5.61 -20.57
N SER A 97 -13.10 4.39 -20.47
CA SER A 97 -13.07 3.44 -21.58
C SER A 97 -13.13 1.99 -21.10
N LEU A 98 -13.62 1.11 -21.97
CA LEU A 98 -13.59 -0.34 -21.79
C LEU A 98 -13.39 -0.99 -23.15
N GLU A 99 -12.23 -1.60 -23.34
CA GLU A 99 -11.81 -2.15 -24.62
C GLU A 99 -11.48 -3.63 -24.45
N GLU A 100 -12.03 -4.48 -25.32
CA GLU A 100 -11.62 -5.87 -25.42
C GLU A 100 -10.26 -5.95 -26.10
N VAL A 101 -9.36 -6.77 -25.54
CA VAL A 101 -7.99 -6.93 -26.02
C VAL A 101 -7.63 -8.40 -26.11
N GLU A 102 -6.78 -8.76 -27.07
CA GLU A 102 -6.26 -10.14 -27.19
C GLU A 102 -5.32 -10.48 -26.01
N GLU A 103 -4.53 -9.49 -25.57
CA GLU A 103 -3.58 -9.60 -24.46
C GLU A 103 -3.59 -8.33 -23.60
N LEU A 104 -3.40 -8.52 -22.28
CA LEU A 104 -3.27 -7.38 -21.38
C LEU A 104 -1.93 -6.67 -21.63
N PRO A 105 -1.92 -5.33 -21.72
CA PRO A 105 -0.68 -4.59 -21.85
C PRO A 105 0.19 -4.79 -20.60
N PRO A 106 1.52 -4.66 -20.73
CA PRO A 106 2.39 -4.63 -19.55
C PRO A 106 2.01 -3.43 -18.65
N PRO A 107 2.18 -3.55 -17.32
CA PRO A 107 1.93 -2.44 -16.41
C PRO A 107 2.79 -1.20 -16.73
N ASP A 108 2.18 -0.03 -16.62
CA ASP A 108 2.89 1.25 -16.69
C ASP A 108 3.87 1.41 -15.50
N PRO A 109 5.02 2.11 -15.65
CA PRO A 109 5.96 2.36 -14.55
C PRO A 109 5.36 3.03 -13.30
N SER A 110 4.23 3.74 -13.43
CA SER A 110 3.49 4.27 -12.28
C SER A 110 3.00 3.16 -11.35
N VAL A 111 2.71 1.95 -11.86
CA VAL A 111 2.29 0.79 -11.07
C VAL A 111 3.43 0.32 -10.17
N ALA A 112 4.66 0.28 -10.68
CA ALA A 112 5.86 -0.01 -9.89
C ALA A 112 6.05 1.03 -8.78
N THR A 113 5.93 2.31 -9.12
CA THR A 113 6.05 3.43 -8.17
C THR A 113 5.00 3.32 -7.06
N MET A 114 3.73 3.07 -7.40
CA MET A 114 2.65 2.85 -6.45
C MET A 114 2.94 1.68 -5.50
N ARG A 115 3.43 0.54 -6.03
CA ARG A 115 3.78 -0.63 -5.21
C ARG A 115 4.93 -0.31 -4.25
N CYS A 116 5.97 0.38 -4.71
CA CYS A 116 7.08 0.85 -3.87
C CYS A 116 6.58 1.75 -2.72
N ILE A 117 5.72 2.73 -3.02
CA ILE A 117 5.15 3.62 -2.00
C ILE A 117 4.34 2.80 -0.99
N SER A 118 3.48 1.89 -1.44
CA SER A 118 2.69 1.03 -0.56
C SER A 118 3.54 0.11 0.33
N ALA A 119 4.71 -0.31 -0.15
CA ALA A 119 5.64 -1.18 0.56
C ALA A 119 6.52 -0.44 1.58
N SER A 120 6.72 0.87 1.39
CA SER A 120 7.64 1.70 2.20
C SER A 120 7.35 1.65 3.71
N HIS A 121 6.09 1.71 4.12
CA HIS A 121 5.70 1.63 5.53
C HIS A 121 6.04 0.28 6.17
N SER A 122 5.86 -0.81 5.42
CA SER A 122 6.19 -2.15 5.90
C SER A 122 7.70 -2.32 6.06
N LEU A 123 8.49 -1.74 5.14
CA LEU A 123 9.95 -1.75 5.22
C LEU A 123 10.45 -0.91 6.40
N LEU A 124 9.90 0.28 6.61
CA LEU A 124 10.23 1.14 7.76
C LEU A 124 9.91 0.44 9.08
N ARG A 125 8.78 -0.24 9.17
CA ARG A 125 8.41 -1.03 10.35
C ARG A 125 9.43 -2.12 10.63
N PHE A 126 9.86 -2.87 9.60
CA PHE A 126 10.88 -3.90 9.77
C PHE A 126 12.24 -3.30 10.18
N ALA A 127 12.65 -2.19 9.57
CA ALA A 127 13.89 -1.50 9.94
C ALA A 127 13.88 -1.05 11.41
N ARG A 128 12.75 -0.54 11.90
CA ARG A 128 12.56 -0.18 13.32
C ARG A 128 12.61 -1.40 14.25
N LEU A 129 12.06 -2.53 13.82
CA LEU A 129 12.17 -3.77 14.59
C LEU A 129 13.64 -4.21 14.73
N ILE A 130 14.42 -4.15 13.65
CA ILE A 130 15.84 -4.48 13.72
C ILE A 130 16.60 -3.48 14.61
N ASP A 131 16.34 -2.19 14.48
CA ASP A 131 16.95 -1.15 15.32
C ASP A 131 16.68 -1.38 16.83
N ALA A 132 15.43 -1.74 17.17
CA ALA A 132 15.05 -2.10 18.53
C ALA A 132 15.79 -3.34 19.04
N LEU A 133 15.81 -4.42 18.26
CA LEU A 133 16.51 -5.66 18.64
C LEU A 133 18.02 -5.46 18.77
N CYS A 134 18.63 -4.64 17.91
CA CYS A 134 20.04 -4.25 18.01
C CYS A 134 20.30 -3.45 19.30
N SER A 135 19.39 -2.54 19.66
CA SER A 135 19.51 -1.73 20.89
C SER A 135 19.41 -2.59 22.16
N GLU A 136 18.54 -3.61 22.16
CA GLU A 136 18.39 -4.57 23.26
C GLU A 136 19.58 -5.52 23.39
N SER A 137 20.25 -5.86 22.28
CA SER A 137 21.46 -6.69 22.29
C SER A 137 22.69 -6.01 22.91
N GLY A 138 22.58 -4.74 23.33
CA GLY A 138 23.61 -3.98 24.03
C GLY A 138 24.65 -3.35 23.10
N THR A 139 25.33 -2.30 23.56
CA THR A 139 26.46 -1.69 22.83
C THR A 139 27.57 -2.73 22.66
N PRO A 140 28.11 -2.95 21.45
CA PRO A 140 29.19 -3.90 21.27
C PRO A 140 30.37 -3.50 22.17
N PRO A 141 30.90 -4.42 23.00
CA PRO A 141 32.11 -4.15 23.75
C PRO A 141 33.23 -3.87 22.75
N ASP A 142 34.04 -2.87 23.11
CA ASP A 142 35.21 -2.34 22.41
C ASP A 142 35.73 -3.19 21.23
N ARG A 143 35.58 -2.63 20.02
CA ARG A 143 36.27 -2.96 18.75
C ARG A 143 36.87 -4.37 18.65
N GLU A 144 36.10 -5.33 18.16
CA GLU A 144 36.62 -6.48 17.39
C GLU A 144 35.55 -7.30 16.64
N PHE A 145 34.25 -7.09 16.91
CA PHE A 145 33.18 -7.80 16.20
C PHE A 145 32.82 -7.13 14.86
N SER A 146 32.90 -7.90 13.77
CA SER A 146 32.48 -7.48 12.42
C SER A 146 30.99 -7.66 12.15
N SER A 147 30.24 -8.28 13.09
CA SER A 147 28.80 -8.51 12.98
C SER A 147 28.13 -8.61 14.35
N ILE A 148 26.83 -8.30 14.40
CA ILE A 148 25.94 -8.50 15.55
C ILE A 148 24.93 -9.57 15.16
N THR A 149 24.69 -10.54 16.04
CA THR A 149 23.61 -11.53 15.86
C THR A 149 22.32 -11.00 16.45
N VAL A 150 21.25 -11.03 15.66
CA VAL A 150 19.92 -10.57 16.05
C VAL A 150 18.92 -11.69 15.84
N ASP A 151 18.20 -12.06 16.89
CA ASP A 151 17.12 -13.04 16.82
C ASP A 151 15.84 -12.36 16.31
N VAL A 152 15.43 -12.71 15.09
CA VAL A 152 14.22 -12.15 14.47
C VAL A 152 13.09 -13.17 14.55
N PRO A 153 11.88 -12.78 15.03
CA PRO A 153 10.72 -13.66 15.02
C PRO A 153 10.43 -14.23 13.62
N VAL A 154 10.12 -15.53 13.55
CA VAL A 154 9.92 -16.23 12.27
C VAL A 154 8.81 -15.60 11.43
N ASP A 155 7.73 -15.13 12.06
CA ASP A 155 6.62 -14.49 11.36
C ASP A 155 7.02 -13.14 10.73
N GLU A 156 7.84 -12.36 11.43
CA GLU A 156 8.38 -11.09 10.91
C GLU A 156 9.35 -11.33 9.76
N LEU A 157 10.18 -12.36 9.85
CA LEU A 157 11.06 -12.77 8.76
C LEU A 157 10.26 -13.26 7.52
N ALA A 158 9.16 -13.99 7.73
CA ALA A 158 8.27 -14.41 6.66
C ALA A 158 7.58 -13.22 5.98
N GLN A 159 7.13 -12.24 6.76
CA GLN A 159 6.57 -10.98 6.25
C GLN A 159 7.60 -10.19 5.45
N LEU A 160 8.85 -10.07 5.92
CA LEU A 160 9.93 -9.43 5.17
C LEU A 160 10.18 -10.13 3.83
N ARG A 161 10.28 -11.46 3.82
CA ARG A 161 10.49 -12.22 2.56
C ARG A 161 9.35 -12.04 1.57
N LYS A 162 8.12 -11.87 2.06
CA LYS A 162 6.97 -11.52 1.21
C LYS A 162 7.11 -10.09 0.67
N LEU A 163 7.51 -9.15 1.52
CA LEU A 163 7.74 -7.75 1.16
C LEU A 163 8.84 -7.59 0.10
N LEU A 164 10.00 -8.23 0.30
CA LEU A 164 11.13 -8.15 -0.63
C LEU A 164 10.74 -8.67 -2.02
N ARG A 165 10.03 -9.80 -2.10
CA ARG A 165 9.50 -10.31 -3.38
C ARG A 165 8.52 -9.36 -4.05
N SER A 166 7.74 -8.62 -3.27
CA SER A 166 6.84 -7.60 -3.83
C SER A 166 7.59 -6.37 -4.34
N LEU A 167 8.70 -6.00 -3.70
CA LEU A 167 9.58 -4.89 -4.10
C LEU A 167 10.44 -5.24 -5.33
N GLU A 168 10.92 -6.47 -5.45
CA GLU A 168 11.62 -6.96 -6.66
C GLU A 168 10.72 -6.96 -7.91
N ALA A 169 9.40 -6.99 -7.71
CA ALA A 169 8.38 -6.92 -8.75
C ALA A 169 7.85 -5.49 -9.00
N CYS A 170 8.50 -4.48 -8.41
CA CYS A 170 8.31 -3.06 -8.73
C CYS A 170 9.30 -2.66 -9.81
#